data_AF-A0A7I9ZJB0-F1
#
_entry.id   AF-A0A7I9ZJB0-F1
#
_cell.length_a   1.000
_cell.length_b   1.000
_cell.length_c   1.000
_cell.angle_alpha   90.00
_cell.angle_beta   90.00
_cell.angle_gamma   90.00
#
_symmetry.space_group_name_H-M   'P 1'
#
loop_
_entity.id
_entity.type
_entity.pdbx_description
1 polymer ?
#
loop_
_entity_poly.entity_id
_entity_poly.type
_entity_poly.pdbx_seq_one_letter_code
_entity_poly.pdbx_strand_id
1 'polypeptide(L)'
;MDRRAGVADGTTSFYYRTRSALLQGVADQIVGYDVEAFAEAFADEPTDGGDAILSMLAGQMLRIREEPNLSRTRARLQLTMLSKRDADLAAGFQEVFESYRSLAERLVVAVQPGRAPLDGRLVAEQASVLLTFLSGMVFGFANGATEPASGEHIARQIRAVILGVAVECG
;
A
#
# COMPACT_ATOMS: atom_id res chain seq x y z
N MET A 1 -7.86 9.99 -25.97
CA MET A 1 -7.57 10.43 -24.59
C MET A 1 -8.42 11.64 -24.26
N ASP A 2 -8.28 12.73 -25.01
CA ASP A 2 -9.01 14.00 -24.79
C ASP A 2 -10.52 13.85 -24.65
N ARG A 3 -11.17 13.18 -25.62
CA ARG A 3 -12.60 12.86 -25.55
C ARG A 3 -13.04 12.06 -24.32
N ARG A 4 -12.18 11.19 -23.78
CA ARG A 4 -12.49 10.39 -22.58
C ARG A 4 -12.25 11.19 -21.30
N ALA A 5 -11.32 12.14 -21.34
CA ALA A 5 -11.05 13.10 -20.27
C ALA A 5 -11.99 14.31 -20.29
N GLY A 6 -12.84 14.46 -21.31
CA GLY A 6 -13.74 15.60 -21.47
C GLY A 6 -13.03 16.93 -21.76
N VAL A 7 -11.79 16.88 -22.24
CA VAL A 7 -10.97 18.06 -22.57
C VAL A 7 -10.91 18.29 -24.07
N ALA A 8 -10.48 19.48 -24.49
CA ALA A 8 -10.33 19.84 -25.90
C ALA A 8 -9.34 18.91 -26.61
N ASP A 9 -9.60 18.62 -27.89
CA ASP A 9 -8.71 17.80 -28.71
C ASP A 9 -7.30 18.38 -28.75
N GLY A 10 -6.29 17.52 -28.53
CA GLY A 10 -4.89 17.90 -28.48
C GLY A 10 -4.37 18.26 -27.09
N THR A 11 -5.23 18.41 -26.07
CA THR A 11 -4.81 18.76 -24.70
C THR A 11 -3.85 17.72 -24.12
N THR A 12 -4.17 16.44 -24.22
CA THR A 12 -3.31 15.36 -23.73
C THR A 12 -2.00 15.33 -24.49
N SER A 13 -2.01 15.52 -25.81
CA SER A 13 -0.79 15.55 -26.63
C SER A 13 0.09 16.77 -26.35
N PHE A 14 -0.51 17.87 -25.92
CA PHE A 14 0.19 19.08 -25.49
C PHE A 14 0.99 18.83 -24.20
N TYR A 15 0.38 18.20 -23.18
CA TYR A 15 1.04 17.90 -21.91
C TYR A 15 1.92 16.63 -21.96
N TYR A 16 1.52 15.63 -22.74
CA TYR A 16 2.17 14.33 -22.83
C TYR A 16 2.39 13.95 -24.29
N ARG A 17 3.60 14.23 -24.78
CA ARG A 17 3.98 13.99 -26.19
C ARG A 17 4.02 12.50 -26.57
N THR A 18 4.14 11.60 -25.60
CA THR A 18 4.21 10.16 -25.83
C THR A 18 3.32 9.41 -24.85
N ARG A 19 2.95 8.17 -25.20
CA ARG A 19 2.24 7.27 -24.30
C ARG A 19 3.03 6.99 -23.02
N SER A 20 4.36 6.87 -23.11
CA SER A 20 5.21 6.66 -21.93
C SER A 20 5.19 7.88 -21.01
N ALA A 21 5.27 9.10 -21.55
CA ALA A 21 5.18 10.33 -20.75
C ALA A 21 3.84 10.43 -20.01
N LEU A 22 2.74 10.03 -20.66
CA LEU A 22 1.43 9.97 -20.02
C LEU A 22 1.38 8.92 -18.90
N LEU A 23 1.91 7.72 -19.13
CA LEU A 23 1.92 6.67 -18.11
C LEU A 23 2.80 7.04 -16.91
N GLN A 24 3.92 7.73 -17.14
CA GLN A 24 4.75 8.29 -16.08
C GLN A 24 3.97 9.31 -15.25
N GLY A 25 3.33 10.30 -15.89
CA GLY A 25 2.54 11.30 -15.16
C GLY A 25 1.38 10.70 -14.37
N VAL A 26 0.77 9.61 -14.85
CA VAL A 26 -0.24 8.86 -14.09
C VAL A 26 0.38 8.12 -12.91
N ALA A 27 1.56 7.51 -13.07
CA ALA A 27 2.28 6.85 -11.99
C ALA A 27 2.66 7.85 -10.90
N ASP A 28 3.23 9.01 -11.27
CA ASP A 28 3.60 10.08 -10.34
C ASP A 28 2.38 10.56 -9.54
N GLN A 29 1.22 10.70 -10.19
CA GLN A 29 -0.02 11.11 -9.52
C GLN A 29 -0.53 10.03 -8.54
N ILE A 30 -0.43 8.76 -8.90
CA ILE A 30 -0.80 7.65 -8.01
C ILE A 30 0.12 7.60 -6.79
N VAL A 31 1.43 7.77 -7.01
CA VAL A 31 2.43 7.88 -5.94
C VAL A 31 2.08 9.05 -5.02
N GLY A 32 1.73 10.21 -5.58
CA GLY A 32 1.28 11.37 -4.80
C GLY A 32 0.08 11.06 -3.90
N TYR A 33 -0.94 10.39 -4.44
CA TYR A 33 -2.10 9.95 -3.63
C TYR A 33 -1.74 8.94 -2.56
N ASP A 34 -0.82 8.01 -2.84
CA ASP A 34 -0.37 7.02 -1.86
C ASP A 34 0.39 7.72 -0.71
N VAL A 35 1.21 8.72 -1.01
CA VAL A 35 1.92 9.53 0.00
C VAL A 35 0.95 10.37 0.83
N GLU A 36 -0.05 11.02 0.21
CA GLU A 36 -1.07 11.78 0.94
C GLU A 36 -1.90 10.89 1.86
N ALA A 37 -2.41 9.76 1.35
CA ALA A 37 -3.18 8.81 2.13
C ALA A 37 -2.36 8.22 3.29
N PHE A 38 -1.05 8.05 3.07
CA PHE A 38 -0.11 7.63 4.09
C PHE A 38 0.08 8.73 5.15
N ALA A 39 0.37 9.96 4.73
CA ALA A 39 0.56 11.07 5.66
C ALA A 39 -0.68 11.30 6.53
N GLU A 40 -1.88 11.24 5.95
CA GLU A 40 -3.15 11.37 6.68
C GLU A 40 -3.35 10.23 7.68
N ALA A 41 -3.09 8.98 7.28
CA ALA A 41 -3.25 7.83 8.17
C ALA A 41 -2.30 7.88 9.37
N PHE A 42 -1.12 8.49 9.25
CA PHE A 42 -0.12 8.52 10.31
C PHE A 42 0.14 9.92 10.89
N ALA A 43 -0.70 10.90 10.55
CA ALA A 43 -0.61 12.26 11.08
C ALA A 43 -0.85 12.29 12.60
N ASP A 44 -1.85 11.55 13.05
CA ASP A 44 -2.13 11.31 14.46
C ASP A 44 -1.60 9.92 14.81
N GLU A 45 -0.29 9.80 15.04
CA GLU A 45 0.33 8.54 15.47
C GLU A 45 -0.39 8.08 16.75
N PRO A 46 -1.12 6.95 16.74
CA PRO A 46 -1.92 6.56 17.89
C PRO A 46 -1.02 6.33 19.10
N THR A 47 -1.07 7.25 20.06
CA THR A 47 -0.31 7.18 21.34
C THR A 47 -0.72 5.96 22.19
N ASP A 48 -1.80 5.29 21.81
CA ASP A 48 -2.59 4.29 22.52
C ASP A 48 -2.32 2.82 22.10
N GLY A 49 -1.29 2.57 21.29
CA GLY A 49 -0.70 1.23 21.14
C GLY A 49 -1.08 0.47 19.86
N GLY A 50 -0.47 -0.71 19.66
CA GLY A 50 -0.54 -1.46 18.40
C GLY A 50 -1.94 -1.81 17.90
N ASP A 51 -2.92 -1.91 18.79
CA ASP A 51 -4.31 -2.27 18.46
C ASP A 51 -5.05 -1.16 17.68
N ALA A 52 -4.78 0.10 18.02
CA ALA A 52 -5.33 1.26 17.32
C ALA A 52 -4.77 1.33 15.89
N ILE A 53 -3.45 1.14 15.75
CA ILE A 53 -2.78 1.12 14.45
C ILE A 53 -3.30 -0.02 13.57
N LEU A 54 -3.49 -1.21 14.12
CA LEU A 54 -4.06 -2.36 13.39
C LEU A 54 -5.49 -2.08 12.92
N SER A 55 -6.32 -1.47 13.77
CA SER A 55 -7.71 -1.12 13.43
C SER A 55 -7.78 -0.07 12.32
N MET A 56 -6.90 0.93 12.38
CA MET A 56 -6.78 1.97 11.36
C MET A 56 -6.33 1.39 10.01
N LEU A 57 -5.29 0.56 10.01
CA LEU A 57 -4.80 -0.12 8.80
C LEU A 57 -5.89 -1.02 8.21
N ALA A 58 -6.64 -1.74 9.05
CA ALA A 58 -7.76 -2.54 8.59
C ALA A 58 -8.88 -1.71 7.95
N GLY A 59 -9.16 -0.52 8.49
CA GLY A 59 -10.09 0.45 7.89
C GLY A 59 -9.62 0.92 6.51
N GLN A 60 -8.33 1.22 6.35
CA GLN A 60 -7.74 1.55 5.04
C GLN A 60 -7.87 0.39 4.04
N MET A 61 -7.66 -0.85 4.50
CA MET A 61 -7.82 -2.04 3.66
C MET A 61 -9.26 -2.22 3.16
N LEU A 62 -10.27 -1.96 3.98
CA LEU A 62 -11.66 -2.00 3.52
C LEU A 62 -11.97 -0.93 2.48
N ARG A 63 -11.42 0.28 2.63
CA ARG A 63 -11.62 1.39 1.69
C ARG A 63 -11.12 1.09 0.27
N ILE A 64 -10.22 0.12 0.08
CA ILE A 64 -9.77 -0.30 -1.27
C ILE A 64 -10.94 -0.76 -2.14
N ARG A 65 -11.99 -1.30 -1.54
CA ARG A 65 -13.16 -1.83 -2.28
C ARG A 65 -14.04 -0.72 -2.85
N GLU A 66 -13.86 0.50 -2.40
CA GLU A 66 -14.71 1.65 -2.71
C GLU A 66 -14.01 2.58 -3.70
N GLU A 67 -14.79 3.23 -4.57
CA GLU A 67 -14.25 4.29 -5.42
C GLU A 67 -13.97 5.55 -4.58
N PRO A 68 -12.89 6.31 -4.85
CA PRO A 68 -11.96 6.16 -5.97
C PRO A 68 -10.79 5.18 -5.75
N ASN A 69 -10.67 4.58 -4.57
CA ASN A 69 -9.52 3.76 -4.18
C ASN A 69 -9.41 2.45 -4.97
N LEU A 70 -10.55 1.87 -5.36
CA LEU A 70 -10.61 0.67 -6.19
C LEU A 70 -9.95 0.91 -7.55
N SER A 71 -10.38 1.96 -8.26
CA SER A 71 -9.81 2.30 -9.56
C SER A 71 -8.33 2.68 -9.46
N ARG A 72 -7.94 3.44 -8.41
CA ARG A 72 -6.53 3.78 -8.16
C ARG A 72 -5.66 2.55 -7.91
N THR A 73 -6.13 1.62 -7.08
CA THR A 73 -5.40 0.38 -6.76
C THR A 73 -5.22 -0.48 -8.00
N ARG A 74 -6.26 -0.61 -8.85
CA ARG A 74 -6.16 -1.34 -10.12
C ARG A 74 -5.15 -0.70 -11.07
N ALA A 75 -5.17 0.62 -11.19
CA ALA A 75 -4.21 1.35 -12.01
C ALA A 75 -2.78 1.13 -11.51
N ARG A 76 -2.55 1.22 -10.19
CA ARG A 76 -1.26 0.93 -9.56
C ARG A 76 -0.77 -0.47 -9.89
N LEU A 77 -1.60 -1.50 -9.68
CA LEU A 77 -1.24 -2.89 -9.98
C LEU A 77 -0.85 -3.09 -11.46
N GLN A 78 -1.58 -2.46 -12.39
CA GLN A 78 -1.24 -2.51 -13.82
C GLN A 78 0.09 -1.81 -14.12
N LEU A 79 0.32 -0.62 -13.55
CA LEU A 79 1.55 0.15 -13.73
C LEU A 79 2.77 -0.57 -13.14
N THR A 80 2.64 -1.20 -11.97
CA THR A 80 3.71 -2.02 -11.38
C THR A 80 4.09 -3.20 -12.26
N MET A 81 3.13 -3.80 -12.99
CA MET A 81 3.43 -4.85 -13.96
C MET A 81 4.12 -4.32 -15.21
N LEU A 82 3.83 -3.08 -15.61
CA LEU A 82 4.46 -2.41 -16.76
C LEU A 82 5.88 -1.93 -16.45
N SER A 83 6.15 -1.46 -15.22
CA SER A 83 7.46 -0.92 -14.82
C SER A 83 8.59 -1.95 -14.90
N LYS A 84 8.30 -3.25 -14.91
CA LYS A 84 9.30 -4.30 -15.19
C LYS A 84 10.03 -4.13 -16.53
N ARG A 85 9.48 -3.35 -17.45
CA ARG A 85 10.03 -3.10 -18.79
C ARG A 85 10.44 -1.64 -19.01
N ASP A 86 10.31 -0.79 -17.98
CA ASP A 86 10.54 0.65 -18.06
C ASP A 86 11.19 1.12 -16.75
N ALA A 87 12.49 1.42 -16.80
CA ALA A 87 13.30 1.69 -15.62
C ALA A 87 12.92 3.01 -14.93
N ASP A 88 12.46 4.00 -15.68
CA ASP A 88 12.06 5.31 -15.14
C ASP A 88 10.74 5.17 -14.35
N LEU A 89 9.79 4.40 -14.90
CA LEU A 89 8.58 3.99 -14.19
C LEU A 89 8.91 3.18 -12.92
N ALA A 90 9.94 2.33 -12.96
CA ALA A 90 10.32 1.51 -11.82
C ALA A 90 10.86 2.34 -10.65
N ALA A 91 11.65 3.38 -10.92
CA ALA A 91 12.27 4.22 -9.88
C ALA A 91 11.23 4.87 -8.95
N GLY A 92 10.17 5.48 -9.50
CA GLY A 92 9.12 6.12 -8.70
C GLY A 92 8.36 5.15 -7.79
N PHE A 93 8.17 3.90 -8.22
CA PHE A 93 7.55 2.88 -7.37
C PHE A 93 8.48 2.38 -6.25
N GLN A 94 9.81 2.38 -6.46
CA GLN A 94 10.76 1.91 -5.43
C GLN A 94 10.69 2.77 -4.16
N GLU A 95 10.65 4.09 -4.28
CA GLU A 95 10.57 4.99 -3.11
C GLU A 95 9.30 4.74 -2.27
N VAL A 96 8.18 4.45 -2.95
CA VAL A 96 6.92 4.09 -2.28
C VAL A 96 7.05 2.73 -1.58
N PHE A 97 7.66 1.73 -2.23
CA PHE A 97 7.88 0.42 -1.61
C PHE A 97 8.78 0.50 -0.38
N GLU A 98 9.82 1.33 -0.40
CA GLU A 98 10.68 1.58 0.77
C GLU A 98 9.90 2.23 1.91
N SER A 99 9.02 3.19 1.59
CA SER A 99 8.12 3.82 2.55
C SER A 99 7.16 2.80 3.19
N TYR A 100 6.59 1.89 2.40
CA TYR A 100 5.76 0.79 2.92
C TYR A 100 6.55 -0.16 3.82
N ARG A 101 7.81 -0.47 3.47
CA ARG A 101 8.68 -1.31 4.30
C ARG A 101 8.97 -0.67 5.65
N SER A 102 9.38 0.59 5.66
CA SER A 102 9.63 1.31 6.90
C SER A 102 8.39 1.34 7.81
N LEU A 103 7.21 1.51 7.23
CA LEU A 103 5.96 1.45 7.98
C LEU A 103 5.66 0.06 8.53
N ALA A 104 5.82 -0.98 7.71
CA ALA A 104 5.60 -2.35 8.15
C ALA A 104 6.50 -2.69 9.35
N GLU A 105 7.77 -2.27 9.34
CA GLU A 105 8.68 -2.42 10.48
C GLU A 105 8.18 -1.67 11.73
N ARG A 106 7.72 -0.42 11.59
CA ARG A 106 7.11 0.35 12.70
C ARG A 106 5.88 -0.34 13.28
N LEU A 107 5.00 -0.85 12.42
CA LEU A 107 3.81 -1.58 12.85
C LEU A 107 4.18 -2.86 13.60
N VAL A 108 5.15 -3.62 13.08
CA VAL A 108 5.66 -4.81 13.76
C VAL A 108 6.12 -4.45 15.16
N VAL A 109 6.97 -3.44 15.31
CA VAL A 109 7.45 -2.99 16.63
C VAL A 109 6.30 -2.59 17.56
N ALA A 110 5.30 -1.87 17.05
CA ALA A 110 4.17 -1.38 17.85
C ALA A 110 3.21 -2.48 18.32
N VAL A 111 3.11 -3.60 17.60
CA VAL A 111 2.18 -4.71 17.89
C VAL A 111 2.79 -5.77 18.81
N GLN A 112 4.11 -5.73 19.02
CA GLN A 112 4.81 -6.77 19.77
C GLN A 112 4.45 -6.76 21.28
N PRO A 113 4.26 -7.94 21.89
CA PRO A 113 3.91 -8.04 23.29
C PRO A 113 5.14 -7.76 24.17
N GLY A 114 5.13 -6.61 24.86
CA GLY A 114 6.16 -6.22 25.83
C GLY A 114 7.24 -5.30 25.25
N ARG A 115 8.04 -4.70 26.13
CA ARG A 115 9.05 -3.67 25.78
C ARG A 115 10.48 -4.23 25.61
N ALA A 116 10.63 -5.54 25.39
CA ALA A 116 11.95 -6.11 25.18
C ALA A 116 12.53 -5.63 23.83
N PRO A 117 13.84 -5.37 23.73
CA PRO A 117 14.47 -5.07 22.45
C PRO A 117 14.24 -6.22 21.47
N LEU A 118 13.67 -5.92 20.31
CA LEU A 118 13.44 -6.90 19.26
C LEU A 118 14.70 -7.05 18.41
N ASP A 119 14.99 -8.27 17.98
CA ASP A 119 16.03 -8.50 16.97
C ASP A 119 15.62 -7.82 15.66
N GLY A 120 16.47 -6.92 15.16
CA GLY A 120 16.22 -6.21 13.90
C GLY A 120 16.06 -7.14 12.70
N ARG A 121 16.70 -8.31 12.72
CA ARG A 121 16.51 -9.32 11.66
C ARG A 121 15.12 -9.94 11.71
N LEU A 122 14.61 -10.22 12.90
CA LEU A 122 13.25 -10.73 13.08
C LEU A 122 12.21 -9.69 12.65
N VAL A 123 12.39 -8.42 13.02
CA VAL A 123 11.51 -7.32 12.61
C VAL A 123 11.45 -7.20 11.08
N ALA A 124 12.61 -7.26 10.41
CA ALA A 124 12.68 -7.22 8.95
C ALA A 124 11.95 -8.41 8.30
N GLU A 125 12.09 -9.62 8.86
CA GLU A 125 11.39 -10.81 8.37
C GLU A 125 9.86 -10.67 8.54
N GLN A 126 9.41 -10.27 9.74
CA GLN A 126 7.99 -10.03 10.02
C GLN A 126 7.40 -8.97 9.09
N ALA A 127 8.12 -7.87 8.83
CA ALA A 127 7.69 -6.83 7.91
C ALA A 127 7.59 -7.34 6.47
N SER A 128 8.54 -8.15 6.01
CA SER A 128 8.53 -8.77 4.68
C SER A 128 7.32 -9.70 4.47
N VAL A 129 7.07 -10.60 5.43
CA VAL A 129 5.91 -11.50 5.38
C VAL A 129 4.60 -10.71 5.44
N LEU A 130 4.53 -9.70 6.30
CA LEU A 130 3.38 -8.81 6.40
C LEU A 130 3.08 -8.13 5.05
N LEU A 131 4.08 -7.53 4.41
CA LEU A 131 3.89 -6.85 3.12
C LEU A 131 3.42 -7.81 2.02
N THR A 132 3.94 -9.04 2.03
CA THR A 132 3.49 -10.10 1.10
C THR A 132 2.02 -10.44 1.33
N PHE A 133 1.61 -10.61 2.59
CA PHE A 133 0.23 -10.86 2.97
C PHE A 133 -0.70 -9.70 2.59
N LEU A 134 -0.33 -8.46 2.92
CA LEU A 134 -1.09 -7.27 2.56
C LEU A 134 -1.22 -7.13 1.04
N SER A 135 -0.15 -7.38 0.28
CA SER A 135 -0.17 -7.34 -1.19
C SER A 135 -1.19 -8.33 -1.76
N GLY A 136 -1.27 -9.53 -1.19
CA GLY A 136 -2.28 -10.53 -1.55
C GLY A 136 -3.71 -10.05 -1.30
N MET A 137 -3.98 -9.43 -0.15
CA MET A 137 -5.29 -8.84 0.15
C MET A 137 -5.64 -7.68 -0.77
N VAL A 138 -4.70 -6.76 -1.00
CA VAL A 138 -4.85 -5.61 -1.92
C VAL A 138 -5.21 -6.12 -3.32
N PHE A 139 -4.50 -7.14 -3.82
CA PHE A 139 -4.79 -7.77 -5.10
C PHE A 139 -6.18 -8.43 -5.10
N GLY A 140 -6.53 -9.17 -4.05
CA GLY A 140 -7.85 -9.79 -3.90
C GLY A 140 -8.99 -8.78 -3.93
N PHE A 141 -8.91 -7.73 -3.12
CA PHE A 141 -9.95 -6.69 -3.05
C PHE A 141 -10.08 -5.92 -4.36
N ALA A 142 -8.95 -5.59 -4.99
CA ALA A 142 -8.96 -4.98 -6.33
C ALA A 142 -9.64 -5.87 -7.39
N ASN A 143 -9.67 -7.19 -7.18
CA ASN A 143 -10.33 -8.15 -8.07
C ASN A 143 -11.69 -8.64 -7.55
N GLY A 144 -12.27 -7.96 -6.56
CA GLY A 144 -13.65 -8.22 -6.10
C GLY A 144 -13.79 -9.25 -4.97
N ALA A 145 -12.69 -9.62 -4.29
CA ALA A 145 -12.80 -10.44 -3.08
C ALA A 145 -13.57 -9.70 -1.99
N THR A 146 -14.55 -10.38 -1.39
CA THR A 146 -15.44 -9.84 -0.36
C THR A 146 -15.00 -10.20 1.06
N GLU A 147 -14.18 -11.24 1.20
CA GLU A 147 -13.55 -11.66 2.45
C GLU A 147 -12.11 -11.16 2.54
N PRO A 148 -11.60 -10.76 3.72
CA PRO A 148 -12.32 -10.55 4.99
C PRO A 148 -13.44 -9.50 4.93
N ALA A 149 -14.62 -9.80 5.49
CA ALA A 149 -15.75 -8.85 5.43
C ALA A 149 -15.66 -7.66 6.41
N SER A 150 -14.82 -7.73 7.46
CA SER A 150 -14.76 -6.70 8.51
C SER A 150 -13.34 -6.26 8.87
N GLY A 151 -13.22 -5.01 9.33
CA GLY A 151 -11.94 -4.45 9.75
C GLY A 151 -11.36 -5.19 10.96
N GLU A 152 -12.20 -5.65 11.88
CA GLU A 152 -11.75 -6.47 13.01
C GLU A 152 -11.13 -7.79 12.54
N HIS A 153 -11.70 -8.45 11.52
CA HIS A 153 -11.14 -9.69 10.99
C HIS A 153 -9.78 -9.43 10.32
N ILE A 154 -9.66 -8.35 9.54
CA ILE A 154 -8.40 -7.93 8.92
C ILE A 154 -7.33 -7.64 9.98
N ALA A 155 -7.66 -6.83 11.00
CA ALA A 155 -6.75 -6.49 12.09
C ALA A 155 -6.24 -7.74 12.82
N ARG A 156 -7.13 -8.71 13.06
CA ARG A 156 -6.80 -10.00 13.67
C ARG A 156 -5.86 -10.83 12.80
N GLN A 157 -6.11 -10.90 11.49
CA GLN A 157 -5.25 -11.61 10.55
C GLN A 157 -3.86 -10.97 10.45
N ILE A 158 -3.78 -9.63 10.38
CA ILE A 158 -2.51 -8.90 10.38
C ILE A 158 -1.70 -9.23 11.64
N ARG A 159 -2.32 -9.17 12.82
CA ARG A 159 -1.66 -9.55 14.07
C ARG A 159 -1.19 -11.00 14.04
N ALA A 160 -2.03 -11.93 13.60
CA ALA A 160 -1.71 -13.35 13.55
C ALA A 160 -0.50 -13.63 12.65
N VAL A 161 -0.39 -12.95 11.50
CA VAL A 161 0.77 -13.06 10.60
C VAL A 161 2.04 -12.58 11.30
N ILE A 162 2.00 -11.39 11.94
CA ILE A 162 3.16 -10.83 12.64
C ILE A 162 3.63 -11.76 13.76
N LEU A 163 2.71 -12.19 14.64
CA LEU A 163 3.05 -13.05 15.78
C LEU A 163 3.45 -14.46 15.35
N GLY A 164 2.83 -15.01 14.30
CA GLY A 164 3.17 -16.34 13.79
C GLY A 164 4.62 -16.43 13.30
N VAL A 165 5.11 -15.40 12.59
CA VAL A 165 6.52 -15.33 12.19
C VAL A 165 7.45 -15.24 13.39
N ALA A 166 7.08 -14.50 14.45
CA ALA A 166 7.88 -14.44 15.68
C ALA A 166 8.01 -15.82 16.35
N VAL A 167 6.98 -16.66 16.31
CA VAL A 167 7.01 -18.00 16.89
C VAL A 167 7.92 -18.95 16.10
N GLU A 168 7.94 -18.86 14.76
CA GLU A 168 8.70 -19.77 13.90
C GLU A 168 10.15 -19.34 13.68
N CYS A 169 10.46 -18.04 13.79
CA CYS A 169 11.76 -17.47 13.43
C CYS A 169 12.46 -16.72 14.57
N GLY A 170 11.84 -16.61 15.75
CA GLY A 170 12.38 -15.95 16.95
C GLY A 170 13.14 -16.84 17.90
#